data_AF-A0A8H7SCS0-F1
#
_entry.id   AF-A0A8H7SCS0-F1
#
_cell.length_a   1.000
_cell.length_b   1.000
_cell.length_c   1.000
_cell.angle_alpha   90.00
_cell.angle_beta   90.00
_cell.angle_gamma   90.00
#
_symmetry.space_group_name_H-M   'P 1'
#
loop_
_entity.id
_entity.type
_entity.pdbx_description
1 polymer ?
#
loop_
_entity_poly.entity_id
_entity_poly.type
_entity_poly.pdbx_seq_one_letter_code
_entity_poly.pdbx_strand_id
1 'polypeptide(L)'
;MPITLQTKVLAFRSSSFYSYTFRSKTFIMQRFVGNNANNDCDGWRDKLVGKTILKDTDQTSLSSDQVIRESELPKVRRVLPPNAMMTMDYRPERLNIHVDANRKIRSVNYG
;
A
#
# COMPACT_ATOMS: atom_id res chain seq x y z
N MET A 1 -68.31 1.62 25.90
CA MET A 1 -68.58 1.82 24.45
C MET A 1 -69.67 2.89 24.37
N PRO A 2 -69.60 4.02 23.61
CA PRO A 2 -68.62 4.59 22.65
C PRO A 2 -67.88 5.88 23.20
N ILE A 3 -66.65 6.30 22.83
CA ILE A 3 -66.08 7.04 21.64
C ILE A 3 -66.87 8.35 21.35
N THR A 4 -66.36 9.61 21.39
CA THR A 4 -65.27 10.26 20.60
C THR A 4 -64.84 11.64 21.15
N LEU A 5 -63.52 11.80 21.35
CA LEU A 5 -62.57 12.86 20.95
C LEU A 5 -62.95 14.37 20.99
N GLN A 6 -62.31 15.10 21.92
CA GLN A 6 -62.14 16.56 21.91
C GLN A 6 -60.98 16.99 20.98
N THR A 7 -61.26 17.97 20.15
CA THR A 7 -60.38 18.60 19.14
C THR A 7 -59.35 19.53 19.79
N LYS A 8 -58.05 19.28 19.59
CA LYS A 8 -56.98 20.27 19.87
C LYS A 8 -56.64 21.04 18.60
N VAL A 9 -56.92 22.34 18.63
CA VAL A 9 -56.42 23.34 17.67
C VAL A 9 -54.92 23.53 17.90
N LEU A 10 -54.10 23.21 16.91
CA LEU A 10 -52.67 23.54 16.92
C LEU A 10 -52.46 24.91 16.29
N ALA A 11 -52.05 25.87 17.13
CA ALA A 11 -51.61 27.19 16.71
C ALA A 11 -50.24 27.11 16.02
N PHE A 12 -50.16 27.72 14.84
CA PHE A 12 -48.98 27.91 14.04
C PHE A 12 -48.21 29.15 14.52
N ARG A 13 -46.96 29.03 15.00
CA ARG A 13 -45.99 30.15 15.04
C ARG A 13 -44.53 29.65 14.89
N SER A 14 -44.01 29.86 13.68
CA SER A 14 -42.73 30.50 13.37
C SER A 14 -41.44 30.12 14.12
N SER A 15 -40.46 29.60 13.34
CA SER A 15 -39.05 30.05 13.20
C SER A 15 -38.20 30.21 14.48
N SER A 16 -36.99 29.67 14.65
CA SER A 16 -36.00 29.19 13.68
C SER A 16 -34.89 28.37 14.38
N PHE A 17 -34.04 27.77 13.52
CA PHE A 17 -32.58 27.60 13.65
C PHE A 17 -32.04 26.83 14.87
N TYR A 18 -31.59 25.59 14.61
CA TYR A 18 -30.16 25.22 14.51
C TYR A 18 -30.05 23.70 14.71
N SER A 19 -29.46 23.03 13.74
CA SER A 19 -28.35 22.07 13.93
C SER A 19 -28.36 21.06 12.79
N TYR A 20 -27.36 21.17 11.93
CA TYR A 20 -26.67 20.00 11.40
C TYR A 20 -25.24 20.44 11.16
N THR A 21 -24.35 20.13 12.09
CA THR A 21 -22.91 20.20 11.80
C THR A 21 -22.60 19.08 10.81
N PHE A 22 -22.74 19.35 9.52
CA PHE A 22 -22.18 18.49 8.48
C PHE A 22 -20.67 18.71 8.49
N ARG A 23 -19.98 18.05 9.43
CA ARG A 23 -18.54 17.95 9.39
C ARG A 23 -18.20 17.01 8.25
N SER A 24 -18.08 17.58 7.05
CA SER A 24 -17.48 16.92 5.90
C SER A 24 -16.07 16.49 6.28
N LYS A 25 -15.93 15.26 6.78
CA LYS A 25 -14.68 14.54 6.65
C LYS A 25 -14.54 14.25 5.16
N THR A 26 -13.94 15.19 4.42
CA THR A 26 -13.19 14.86 3.21
C THR A 26 -12.04 13.96 3.65
N PHE A 27 -12.35 12.68 3.85
CA PHE A 27 -11.36 11.64 3.88
C PHE A 27 -10.91 11.51 2.42
N ILE A 28 -9.80 12.18 2.11
CA ILE A 28 -9.08 11.98 0.85
C ILE A 28 -8.76 10.48 0.83
N MET A 29 -9.55 9.72 0.09
CA MET A 29 -9.17 8.39 -0.35
C MET A 29 -7.92 8.61 -1.20
N GLN A 30 -6.75 8.36 -0.61
CA GLN A 30 -5.53 8.19 -1.37
C GLN A 30 -5.82 7.05 -2.35
N ARG A 31 -6.12 7.43 -3.60
CA ARG A 31 -6.31 6.51 -4.70
C ARG A 31 -5.01 5.72 -4.84
N PHE A 32 -4.98 4.51 -4.30
CA PHE A 32 -4.00 3.52 -4.72
C PHE A 32 -4.30 3.23 -6.20
N VAL A 33 -3.60 3.91 -7.09
CA VAL A 33 -3.53 3.53 -8.50
C VAL A 33 -2.64 2.29 -8.57
N GLY A 34 -3.22 1.15 -8.21
CA GLY A 34 -2.64 -0.16 -8.45
C GLY A 34 -3.09 -0.70 -9.78
N ASN A 35 -2.79 0.00 -10.88
CA ASN A 35 -2.97 -0.54 -12.22
C ASN A 35 -1.59 -0.95 -12.74
N ASN A 36 -1.20 -2.19 -12.52
CA ASN A 36 -0.08 -2.80 -13.24
C ASN A 36 -0.48 -4.22 -13.62
N ALA A 37 -0.86 -4.35 -14.89
CA ALA A 37 -1.08 -5.61 -15.55
C ALA A 37 0.17 -6.52 -15.39
N ASN A 38 -0.08 -7.70 -14.84
CA ASN A 38 0.52 -8.99 -15.15
C ASN A 38 1.99 -8.98 -15.57
N ASN A 39 2.88 -9.17 -14.60
CA ASN A 39 4.22 -9.73 -14.81
C ASN A 39 4.52 -10.62 -13.59
N ASP A 40 4.17 -11.90 -13.73
CA ASP A 40 4.12 -12.90 -12.66
C ASP A 40 5.50 -13.11 -12.02
N CYS A 41 5.79 -12.31 -10.99
CA CYS A 41 6.96 -12.50 -10.12
C CYS A 41 6.54 -13.19 -8.80
N ASP A 42 5.61 -14.15 -8.84
CA ASP A 42 5.10 -14.90 -7.67
C ASP A 42 4.73 -14.03 -6.44
N GLY A 43 4.27 -12.79 -6.67
CA GLY A 43 3.99 -11.82 -5.61
C GLY A 43 5.22 -11.24 -4.91
N TRP A 44 6.45 -11.57 -5.33
CA TRP A 44 7.67 -10.95 -4.84
C TRP A 44 7.70 -9.45 -5.10
N ARG A 45 7.15 -9.00 -6.22
CA ARG A 45 7.11 -7.56 -6.53
C ARG A 45 6.44 -6.77 -5.40
N ASP A 46 5.28 -7.20 -4.94
CA ASP A 46 4.52 -6.50 -3.89
C ASP A 46 5.19 -6.60 -2.52
N LYS A 47 5.87 -7.74 -2.27
CA LYS A 47 6.62 -7.96 -1.03
C LYS A 47 7.89 -7.13 -0.95
N LEU A 48 8.61 -6.98 -2.06
CA LEU A 48 9.98 -6.46 -2.10
C LEU A 48 10.05 -4.98 -2.46
N VAL A 49 9.22 -4.51 -3.39
CA VAL A 49 9.34 -3.15 -3.94
C VAL A 49 9.13 -2.10 -2.84
N GLY A 50 10.04 -1.12 -2.79
CA GLY A 50 9.98 -0.02 -1.83
C GLY A 50 10.68 -0.29 -0.49
N LYS A 51 11.11 -1.53 -0.22
CA LYS A 51 11.87 -1.89 0.98
C LYS A 51 13.38 -1.82 0.72
N THR A 52 14.17 -1.81 1.78
CA THR A 52 15.64 -1.72 1.73
C THR A 52 16.27 -3.06 2.06
N ILE A 53 17.25 -3.51 1.27
CA ILE A 53 17.97 -4.76 1.51
C ILE A 53 19.07 -4.55 2.55
N LEU A 54 19.05 -5.36 3.60
CA LEU A 54 20.09 -5.42 4.61
C LEU A 54 20.70 -6.82 4.71
N LYS A 55 21.97 -6.86 5.08
CA LYS A 55 22.63 -8.11 5.47
C LYS A 55 22.13 -8.54 6.84
N ASP A 56 22.12 -9.84 7.09
CA ASP A 56 21.59 -10.39 8.36
C ASP A 56 22.31 -9.87 9.60
N THR A 57 23.59 -9.49 9.47
CA THR A 57 24.45 -8.98 10.55
C THR A 57 24.27 -7.48 10.81
N ASP A 58 23.72 -6.72 9.86
CA ASP A 58 23.64 -5.26 9.96
C ASP A 58 22.48 -4.85 10.88
N GLN A 59 22.76 -3.99 11.86
CA GLN A 59 21.75 -3.37 12.72
C GLN A 59 21.22 -2.09 12.07
N THR A 60 19.92 -1.84 12.16
CA THR A 60 19.29 -0.65 11.57
C THR A 60 18.09 -0.20 12.37
N SER A 61 17.92 1.12 12.44
CA SER A 61 16.83 1.79 13.18
C SER A 61 15.51 1.88 12.41
N LEU A 62 15.45 1.36 11.18
CA LEU A 62 14.24 1.33 10.35
C LEU A 62 13.29 0.23 10.83
N SER A 63 11.99 0.46 10.67
CA SER A 63 10.96 -0.55 10.98
C SER A 63 11.19 -1.82 10.16
N SER A 64 10.88 -2.98 10.76
CA SER A 64 10.86 -4.29 10.09
C SER A 64 10.03 -4.27 8.81
N ASP A 65 9.01 -3.42 8.72
CA ASP A 65 8.15 -3.34 7.55
C ASP A 65 8.82 -2.66 6.35
N GLN A 66 9.89 -1.89 6.58
CA GLN A 66 10.63 -1.17 5.54
C GLN A 66 11.94 -1.86 5.15
N VAL A 67 12.32 -2.90 5.88
CA VAL A 67 13.58 -3.62 5.71
C VAL A 67 13.29 -5.05 5.30
N ILE A 68 14.10 -5.57 4.38
CA ILE A 68 14.16 -7.00 4.06
C ILE A 68 15.57 -7.47 4.26
N ARG A 69 15.67 -8.66 4.86
CA ARG A 69 16.93 -9.34 5.06
C ARG A 69 17.22 -10.28 3.88
N GLU A 70 18.50 -10.49 3.62
CA GLU A 70 18.97 -11.42 2.61
C GLU A 70 18.51 -12.88 2.85
N SER A 71 18.22 -13.23 4.10
CA SER A 71 17.66 -14.54 4.50
C SER A 71 16.21 -14.76 4.04
N GLU A 72 15.41 -13.69 3.88
CA GLU A 72 14.00 -13.77 3.47
C GLU A 72 13.83 -13.87 1.94
N LEU A 73 14.90 -13.56 1.19
CA LEU A 73 14.90 -13.60 -0.26
C LEU A 73 15.10 -15.03 -0.77
N PRO A 74 14.61 -15.36 -1.98
CA PRO A 74 14.80 -16.69 -2.55
C PRO A 74 16.28 -17.02 -2.73
N LYS A 75 16.60 -18.32 -2.71
CA LYS A 75 17.99 -18.82 -2.84
C LYS A 75 18.62 -18.42 -4.17
N VAL A 76 17.88 -18.51 -5.27
CA VAL A 76 18.36 -18.18 -6.61
C VAL A 76 17.96 -16.74 -6.94
N ARG A 77 18.87 -15.81 -6.68
CA ARG A 77 18.64 -14.38 -6.90
C ARG A 77 19.89 -13.66 -7.37
N ARG A 78 19.71 -12.52 -8.03
CA ARG A 78 20.78 -11.58 -8.40
C ARG A 78 20.39 -10.18 -7.98
N VAL A 79 21.20 -9.55 -7.14
CA VAL A 79 21.02 -8.15 -6.74
C VAL A 79 21.83 -7.29 -7.70
N LEU A 80 21.14 -6.42 -8.44
CA LEU A 80 21.71 -5.56 -9.47
C LEU A 80 21.76 -4.11 -8.96
N PRO A 81 22.96 -3.56 -8.70
CA PRO A 81 23.10 -2.14 -8.38
C PRO A 81 22.74 -1.26 -9.58
N PRO A 82 22.51 0.05 -9.36
CA PRO A 82 22.26 0.96 -10.46
C PRO A 82 23.46 0.98 -11.41
N ASN A 83 23.20 0.97 -12.71
CA ASN A 83 24.20 0.97 -13.78
C ASN A 83 25.18 -0.23 -13.78
N ALA A 84 24.85 -1.32 -13.07
CA ALA A 84 25.64 -2.54 -13.14
C ALA A 84 25.57 -3.14 -14.54
N MET A 85 26.73 -3.45 -15.11
CA MET A 85 26.80 -4.29 -16.31
C MET A 85 26.43 -5.72 -15.93
N MET A 86 25.59 -6.34 -16.74
CA MET A 86 25.10 -7.70 -16.52
C MET A 86 25.28 -8.53 -17.79
N THR A 87 25.67 -9.79 -17.60
CA THR A 87 25.67 -10.77 -18.68
C THR A 87 24.22 -11.09 -19.06
N MET A 88 23.97 -11.28 -20.36
CA MET A 88 22.66 -11.63 -20.91
C MET A 88 22.40 -13.15 -20.85
N ASP A 89 22.76 -13.78 -19.72
CA ASP A 89 22.49 -15.19 -19.48
C ASP A 89 21.04 -15.37 -19.00
N TYR A 90 20.21 -16.12 -19.72
CA TYR A 90 18.81 -16.32 -19.34
C TYR A 90 18.64 -17.50 -18.39
N ARG A 91 18.08 -17.25 -17.21
CA ARG A 91 17.80 -18.27 -16.18
C ARG A 91 16.38 -18.05 -15.61
N PRO A 92 15.39 -18.88 -15.99
CA PRO A 92 13.99 -18.64 -15.61
C PRO A 92 13.78 -18.74 -14.09
N GLU A 93 14.55 -19.57 -13.38
CA GLU A 93 14.43 -19.69 -11.92
C GLU A 93 15.01 -18.51 -11.12
N ARG A 94 15.74 -17.58 -11.77
CA ARG A 94 16.51 -16.54 -11.09
C ARG A 94 15.71 -15.26 -10.93
N LEU A 95 15.55 -14.81 -9.69
CA LEU A 95 14.96 -13.52 -9.38
C LEU A 95 16.03 -12.41 -9.48
N ASN A 96 15.89 -11.52 -10.46
CA ASN A 96 16.70 -10.30 -10.52
C ASN A 96 16.02 -9.20 -9.69
N ILE A 97 16.79 -8.60 -8.78
CA ILE A 97 16.36 -7.54 -7.88
C ILE A 97 17.18 -6.30 -8.22
N HIS A 98 16.53 -5.29 -8.78
CA HIS A 98 17.16 -4.01 -9.08
C HIS A 98 17.09 -3.11 -7.86
N VAL A 99 18.26 -2.70 -7.37
CA VAL A 99 18.40 -1.79 -6.23
C VAL A 99 18.93 -0.44 -6.69
N ASP A 100 18.56 0.58 -5.92
CA ASP A 100 19.08 1.94 -6.07
C ASP A 100 20.38 2.13 -5.27
N ALA A 101 21.02 3.29 -5.39
CA ALA A 101 22.24 3.64 -4.64
C ALA A 101 22.06 3.53 -3.12
N ASN A 102 20.84 3.74 -2.63
CA ASN A 102 20.47 3.61 -1.22
C ASN A 102 20.09 2.18 -0.79
N ARG A 103 20.38 1.15 -1.61
CA ARG A 103 19.96 -0.26 -1.39
C ARG A 103 18.43 -0.46 -1.32
N LYS A 104 17.66 0.51 -1.80
CA LYS A 104 16.20 0.42 -1.91
C LYS A 104 15.80 -0.34 -3.17
N ILE A 105 14.86 -1.26 -3.04
CA ILE A 105 14.39 -2.11 -4.14
C ILE A 105 13.46 -1.29 -5.04
N ARG A 106 13.83 -1.16 -6.32
CA ARG A 106 13.06 -0.43 -7.33
C ARG A 106 12.16 -1.35 -8.13
N SER A 107 12.69 -2.47 -8.59
CA SER A 107 11.98 -3.41 -9.46
C SER A 107 12.53 -4.81 -9.34
N VAL A 108 11.69 -5.78 -9.69
CA VAL A 108 11.99 -7.21 -9.63
C VAL A 108 11.51 -7.84 -10.93
N ASN A 109 12.28 -8.76 -11.50
CA ASN A 109 11.90 -9.58 -12.66
C ASN A 109 12.55 -10.97 -12.60
N TYR A 110 11.99 -11.93 -13.32
CA TYR A 110 12.63 -13.22 -13.59
C TYR A 110 13.42 -13.17 -14.90
N GLY A 111 14.61 -13.80 -14.92
CA GLY A 111 15.44 -13.90 -16.11
C GLY A 111 16.91 -14.15 -15.87
#